data_AF-A0A7V4IKX7-F1
#
_entry.id   AF-A0A7V4IKX7-F1
#
_cell.length_a   1.000
_cell.length_b   1.000
_cell.length_c   1.000
_cell.angle_alpha   90.00
_cell.angle_beta   90.00
_cell.angle_gamma   90.00
#
_symmetry.space_group_name_H-M   'P 1'
#
loop_
_entity.id
_entity.type
_entity.pdbx_description
1 polymer ?
#
loop_
_entity_poly.entity_id
_entity_poly.type
_entity_poly.pdbx_seq_one_letter_code
_entity_poly.pdbx_strand_id
1 'polypeptide(L)'
;MSDATKNAAAGQNEAEKKDTAEKPARESDGPAKAGQSGRGNPRDKGQRKPKRGKKKPETKEDEYEQRIIDIARVTRVMAGGKRMRFRACVAVGNRSGKIGIGLAKGADVSIAVSKAVTKAKKDMVNVPMVNETLPHEIYQKFGAAKIIFKPSRKGRGVIAGGAVRIVLELAGVKNVTSKILGTNNKINNVKCTIEALRSLKMGAKKEEAIEVPAKEAAPAVKEESKE
;
A
#
# COMPACT_ATOMS: atom_id res chain seq x y z
N MET A 1 -15.45 57.38 27.84
CA MET A 1 -15.64 58.71 27.24
C MET A 1 -14.78 58.72 25.98
N SER A 2 -15.35 58.30 24.84
CA SER A 2 -15.98 59.19 23.83
C SER A 2 -14.86 59.85 23.00
N ASP A 3 -14.72 59.71 21.68
CA ASP A 3 -15.65 59.60 20.56
C ASP A 3 -14.91 58.92 19.38
N ALA A 4 -15.46 58.01 18.58
CA ALA A 4 -16.55 58.13 17.61
C ALA A 4 -16.29 59.11 16.44
N THR A 5 -16.02 58.51 15.27
CA THR A 5 -16.43 58.92 13.89
C THR A 5 -15.75 60.12 13.19
N LYS A 6 -15.19 59.87 11.98
CA LYS A 6 -15.74 60.34 10.67
C LYS A 6 -14.85 59.99 9.47
N ASN A 7 -15.51 59.90 8.29
CA ASN A 7 -15.07 59.66 6.90
C ASN A 7 -14.90 58.18 6.50
N ALA A 8 -15.79 57.53 5.74
CA ALA A 8 -16.80 57.93 4.73
C ALA A 8 -16.24 58.54 3.42
N ALA A 9 -16.05 57.68 2.42
CA ALA A 9 -16.14 57.92 0.97
C ALA A 9 -16.22 56.52 0.30
N ALA A 10 -17.36 56.03 -0.19
CA ALA A 10 -18.12 56.40 -1.40
C ALA A 10 -17.47 55.93 -2.71
N GLY A 11 -18.25 55.17 -3.52
CA GLY A 11 -17.94 54.73 -4.89
C GLY A 11 -18.02 53.21 -5.04
N GLN A 12 -19.23 52.61 -5.07
CA GLN A 12 -19.96 52.25 -6.30
C GLN A 12 -19.09 51.44 -7.29
N ASN A 13 -19.37 50.14 -7.41
CA ASN A 13 -19.08 49.42 -8.65
C ASN A 13 -20.18 48.42 -8.96
N GLU A 14 -20.61 48.53 -10.21
CA GLU A 14 -21.81 48.01 -10.80
C GLU A 14 -21.74 46.50 -11.06
N ALA A 15 -22.92 45.91 -11.13
CA ALA A 15 -23.16 44.52 -11.44
C ALA A 15 -22.82 44.21 -12.90
N GLU A 16 -21.77 43.41 -13.14
CA GLU A 16 -21.59 42.72 -14.42
C GLU A 16 -22.38 41.40 -14.42
N LYS A 17 -23.52 41.42 -15.13
CA LYS A 17 -24.18 40.25 -15.72
C LYS A 17 -23.64 40.06 -17.15
N LYS A 18 -23.13 38.86 -17.45
CA LYS A 18 -22.99 38.18 -18.78
C LYS A 18 -22.20 36.90 -18.48
N ASP A 19 -22.66 35.67 -18.73
CA ASP A 19 -23.06 35.11 -20.02
C ASP A 19 -23.98 33.89 -19.82
N THR A 20 -25.11 33.84 -20.53
CA THR A 20 -25.77 32.57 -20.89
C THR A 20 -26.56 32.76 -22.17
N ALA A 21 -26.25 31.93 -23.17
CA ALA A 21 -27.00 31.64 -24.41
C ALA A 21 -27.17 32.84 -25.37
N GLU A 22 -27.16 32.75 -26.70
CA GLU A 22 -27.23 31.70 -27.70
C GLU A 22 -26.83 32.39 -29.02
N LYS A 23 -26.20 31.72 -29.99
CA LYS A 23 -26.00 32.29 -31.33
C LYS A 23 -26.43 31.28 -32.40
N PRO A 24 -27.33 31.63 -33.33
CA PRO A 24 -27.88 30.71 -34.31
C PRO A 24 -27.08 30.67 -35.62
N ALA A 25 -27.29 29.57 -36.35
CA ALA A 25 -27.22 29.34 -37.79
C ALA A 25 -25.91 29.71 -38.56
N ARG A 26 -25.27 28.68 -39.10
CA ARG A 26 -24.48 28.76 -40.35
C ARG A 26 -25.01 27.73 -41.34
N GLU A 27 -25.60 28.24 -42.41
CA GLU A 27 -25.93 27.49 -43.62
C GLU A 27 -24.70 27.32 -44.52
N SER A 28 -24.76 26.22 -45.29
CA SER A 28 -24.19 25.97 -46.63
C SER A 28 -22.72 26.25 -46.89
N ASP A 29 -21.95 25.18 -47.11
CA ASP A 29 -21.33 24.93 -48.42
C ASP A 29 -20.76 23.50 -48.46
N GLY A 30 -21.22 22.70 -49.41
CA GLY A 30 -20.63 21.40 -49.71
C GLY A 30 -20.72 21.11 -51.20
N PRO A 31 -19.66 20.61 -51.85
CA PRO A 31 -19.79 19.98 -53.15
C PRO A 31 -19.71 18.45 -53.03
N ALA A 32 -20.81 17.85 -53.49
CA ALA A 32 -20.87 16.71 -54.41
C ALA A 32 -19.83 15.57 -54.28
N LYS A 33 -20.34 14.36 -54.02
CA LYS A 33 -20.01 13.18 -54.83
C LYS A 33 -21.19 12.20 -54.91
N ALA A 34 -21.93 12.29 -56.01
CA ALA A 34 -22.51 11.11 -56.66
C ALA A 34 -21.35 10.16 -57.01
N GLY A 35 -21.40 8.83 -56.90
CA GLY A 35 -22.52 7.91 -56.94
C GLY A 35 -22.14 6.87 -57.99
N GLN A 36 -21.85 5.63 -57.59
CA GLN A 36 -22.14 4.48 -58.45
C GLN A 36 -22.19 3.18 -57.67
N SER A 37 -23.28 2.49 -57.97
CA SER A 37 -23.82 1.26 -57.43
C SER A 37 -22.97 0.02 -57.70
N GLY A 38 -22.86 -0.87 -56.71
CA GLY A 38 -22.54 -2.27 -56.88
C GLY A 38 -23.52 -3.13 -56.07
N ARG A 39 -24.29 -3.95 -56.79
CA ARG A 39 -25.39 -4.82 -56.28
C ARG A 39 -24.86 -6.06 -55.54
N GLY A 40 -25.64 -6.55 -54.57
CA GLY A 40 -25.57 -7.90 -53.95
C GLY A 40 -24.76 -7.93 -52.63
N ASN A 41 -25.20 -8.49 -51.50
CA ASN A 41 -26.08 -9.63 -51.25
C ASN A 41 -26.66 -9.53 -49.81
N PRO A 42 -27.98 -9.67 -49.54
CA PRO A 42 -28.54 -9.52 -48.20
C PRO A 42 -28.63 -10.89 -47.50
N ARG A 43 -27.52 -11.43 -46.98
CA ARG A 43 -27.55 -12.65 -46.14
C ARG A 43 -26.29 -12.77 -45.29
N ASP A 44 -26.26 -12.05 -44.17
CA ASP A 44 -25.66 -12.59 -42.94
C ASP A 44 -26.30 -11.91 -41.72
N LYS A 45 -27.43 -12.46 -41.26
CA LYS A 45 -27.96 -12.17 -39.91
C LYS A 45 -27.11 -12.94 -38.89
N GLY A 46 -25.83 -12.57 -38.80
CA GLY A 46 -24.94 -12.99 -37.74
C GLY A 46 -25.35 -12.32 -36.43
N GLN A 47 -25.98 -13.09 -35.55
CA GLN A 47 -26.46 -12.66 -34.24
C GLN A 47 -25.38 -11.88 -33.47
N ARG A 48 -25.55 -10.56 -33.35
CA ARG A 48 -24.79 -9.76 -32.37
C ARG A 48 -25.23 -10.19 -30.97
N LYS A 49 -24.52 -11.18 -30.40
CA LYS A 49 -24.69 -11.58 -29.00
C LYS A 49 -24.63 -10.33 -28.11
N PRO A 50 -25.61 -10.11 -27.22
CA PRO A 50 -25.57 -8.95 -26.33
C PRO A 50 -24.30 -9.03 -25.48
N LYS A 51 -23.53 -7.94 -25.50
CA LYS A 51 -22.28 -7.81 -24.75
C LYS A 51 -22.63 -7.89 -23.27
N ARG A 52 -22.55 -9.10 -22.73
CA ARG A 52 -22.85 -9.50 -21.34
C ARG A 52 -22.30 -8.43 -20.40
N GLY A 53 -23.22 -7.66 -19.80
CA GLY A 53 -22.87 -6.57 -18.90
C GLY A 53 -21.90 -7.08 -17.85
N LYS A 54 -20.67 -6.57 -17.87
CA LYS A 54 -19.75 -6.73 -16.75
C LYS A 54 -20.45 -6.07 -15.58
N LYS A 55 -21.05 -6.87 -14.68
CA LYS A 55 -21.48 -6.42 -13.36
C LYS A 55 -20.33 -5.60 -12.80
N LYS A 56 -20.53 -4.30 -12.59
CA LYS A 56 -19.62 -3.48 -11.78
C LYS A 56 -19.48 -4.26 -10.48
N PRO A 57 -18.28 -4.71 -10.08
CA PRO A 57 -18.13 -5.32 -8.77
C PRO A 57 -18.59 -4.26 -7.78
N GLU A 58 -19.61 -4.61 -7.00
CA GLU A 58 -20.06 -3.81 -5.86
C GLU A 58 -18.81 -3.42 -5.09
N THR A 59 -18.62 -2.12 -4.92
CA THR A 59 -17.49 -1.54 -4.21
C THR A 59 -17.63 -2.03 -2.77
N LYS A 60 -16.99 -3.17 -2.43
CA LYS A 60 -16.90 -3.66 -1.06
C LYS A 60 -16.37 -2.51 -0.23
N GLU A 61 -17.22 -1.98 0.64
CA GLU A 61 -16.88 -0.86 1.51
C GLU A 61 -15.64 -1.24 2.31
N ASP A 62 -14.73 -0.27 2.41
CA ASP A 62 -13.35 -0.46 2.80
C ASP A 62 -13.23 -0.83 4.28
N GLU A 63 -13.31 -2.11 4.60
CA GLU A 63 -12.95 -2.68 5.92
C GLU A 63 -11.45 -2.48 6.26
N TYR A 64 -10.70 -1.85 5.37
CA TYR A 64 -9.27 -1.65 5.50
C TYR A 64 -8.93 -0.21 5.92
N GLU A 65 -8.33 -0.08 7.10
CA GLU A 65 -7.71 1.16 7.54
C GLU A 65 -6.41 1.38 6.76
N GLN A 66 -6.18 2.62 6.31
CA GLN A 66 -4.98 3.02 5.60
C GLN A 66 -4.16 4.00 6.42
N ARG A 67 -2.84 3.81 6.47
CA ARG A 67 -1.91 4.77 7.09
C ARG A 67 -0.72 5.04 6.20
N ILE A 68 -0.32 6.29 6.17
CA ILE A 68 0.81 6.75 5.37
C ILE A 68 2.08 6.58 6.20
N ILE A 69 3.10 5.92 5.63
CA ILE A 69 4.39 5.69 6.29
C ILE A 69 5.41 6.74 5.86
N ASP A 70 5.43 7.05 4.56
CA ASP A 70 6.39 7.99 3.98
C ASP A 70 5.78 8.71 2.77
N ILE A 71 5.98 10.02 2.71
CA ILE A 71 5.71 10.84 1.53
C ILE A 71 7.00 11.60 1.22
N ALA A 72 7.47 11.48 -0.02
CA ALA A 72 8.65 12.19 -0.48
C ALA A 72 8.40 12.82 -1.85
N ARG A 73 8.90 14.02 -2.05
CA ARG A 73 8.97 14.63 -3.39
C ARG A 73 10.19 14.07 -4.13
N VAL A 74 9.98 13.58 -5.34
CA VAL A 74 11.02 13.06 -6.23
C VAL A 74 10.98 13.77 -7.56
N THR A 75 12.14 14.10 -8.12
CA THR A 75 12.25 15.03 -9.24
C THR A 75 13.02 14.42 -10.40
N ARG A 76 12.55 14.63 -11.63
CA ARG A 76 13.32 14.37 -12.85
C ARG A 76 13.78 15.71 -13.43
N VAL A 77 15.08 15.84 -13.69
CA VAL A 77 15.66 17.03 -14.35
C VAL A 77 15.56 16.86 -15.87
N MET A 78 15.23 17.94 -16.57
CA MET A 78 15.17 18.05 -18.03
C MET A 78 15.79 19.39 -18.47
N ALA A 79 16.04 19.57 -19.77
CA ALA A 79 16.62 20.80 -20.31
C ALA A 79 15.80 22.07 -19.96
N GLY A 80 14.47 21.96 -19.91
CA GLY A 80 13.56 23.06 -19.54
C GLY A 80 13.25 23.18 -18.04
N GLY A 81 13.89 22.38 -17.16
CA GLY A 81 13.73 22.50 -15.71
C GLY A 81 13.46 21.19 -14.97
N LYS A 82 12.91 21.32 -13.75
CA LYS A 82 12.73 20.21 -12.80
C LYS A 82 11.27 19.76 -12.75
N ARG A 83 10.95 18.59 -13.31
CA ARG A 83 9.62 17.98 -13.20
C ARG A 83 9.51 17.17 -11.91
N MET A 84 8.82 17.74 -10.93
CA MET A 84 8.60 17.11 -9.62
C MET A 84 7.37 16.20 -9.62
N ARG A 85 7.38 15.19 -8.76
CA ARG A 85 6.30 14.21 -8.53
C ARG A 85 6.36 13.75 -7.07
N PHE A 86 5.27 13.23 -6.53
CA PHE A 86 5.24 12.69 -5.16
C PHE A 86 5.29 11.17 -5.16
N ARG A 87 6.17 10.60 -4.33
CA ARG A 87 6.21 9.18 -3.98
C ARG A 87 5.51 9.01 -2.64
N ALA A 88 4.57 8.07 -2.57
CA ALA A 88 3.90 7.69 -1.34
C ALA A 88 4.13 6.21 -1.04
N CYS A 89 4.41 5.91 0.22
CA CYS A 89 4.41 4.56 0.80
C CYS A 89 3.28 4.48 1.82
N VAL A 90 2.32 3.60 1.58
CA VAL A 90 1.10 3.44 2.38
C VAL A 90 0.97 1.99 2.83
N ALA A 91 0.58 1.78 4.08
CA ALA A 91 0.16 0.48 4.58
C ALA A 91 -1.37 0.46 4.72
N VAL A 92 -1.95 -0.69 4.44
CA VAL A 92 -3.40 -0.94 4.46
C VAL A 92 -3.64 -2.22 5.23
N GLY A 93 -4.56 -2.24 6.19
CA GLY A 93 -4.85 -3.43 6.99
C GLY A 93 -6.19 -3.36 7.72
N ASN A 94 -6.70 -4.52 8.14
CA ASN A 94 -8.01 -4.64 8.78
C ASN A 94 -7.92 -4.94 10.29
N ARG A 95 -6.75 -4.73 10.92
CA ARG A 95 -6.45 -5.09 12.33
C ARG A 95 -6.78 -6.54 12.72
N SER A 96 -7.01 -7.41 11.75
CA SER A 96 -7.49 -8.78 11.94
C SER A 96 -6.57 -9.78 11.23
N GLY A 97 -5.28 -9.49 11.20
CA GLY A 97 -4.27 -10.36 10.58
C GLY A 97 -4.03 -10.12 9.09
N LYS A 98 -4.74 -9.21 8.40
CA LYS A 98 -4.44 -8.91 7.00
C LYS A 98 -3.79 -7.56 6.84
N ILE A 99 -2.66 -7.52 6.15
CA ILE A 99 -1.92 -6.29 5.86
C ILE A 99 -1.30 -6.31 4.46
N GLY A 100 -1.29 -5.14 3.81
CA GLY A 100 -0.64 -4.91 2.53
C GLY A 100 0.12 -3.59 2.54
N ILE A 101 1.13 -3.50 1.69
CA ILE A 101 1.96 -2.30 1.53
C ILE A 101 1.95 -1.86 0.07
N GLY A 102 1.91 -0.56 -0.15
CA GLY A 102 1.82 0.02 -1.47
C GLY A 102 2.84 1.13 -1.65
N LEU A 103 3.61 1.05 -2.73
CA LEU A 103 4.50 2.13 -3.17
C LEU A 103 4.07 2.59 -4.55
N ALA A 104 3.77 3.89 -4.66
CA ALA A 104 3.37 4.51 -5.91
C ALA A 104 3.90 5.94 -6.03
N LYS A 105 3.83 6.46 -7.27
CA LYS A 105 4.24 7.82 -7.63
C LYS A 105 3.13 8.52 -8.41
N GLY A 106 2.84 9.77 -8.06
CA GLY A 106 1.80 10.60 -8.63
C GLY A 106 2.31 11.97 -9.08
N ALA A 107 1.48 12.70 -9.84
CA ALA A 107 1.67 14.14 -10.05
C ALA A 107 1.43 14.88 -8.72
N ASP A 108 0.31 14.57 -8.08
CA ASP A 108 -0.08 15.08 -6.75
C ASP A 108 0.01 14.02 -5.65
N VAL A 109 -0.03 14.49 -4.41
CA VAL A 109 0.02 13.64 -3.21
C VAL A 109 -1.20 12.71 -3.14
N SER A 110 -2.41 13.24 -3.35
CA SER A 110 -3.65 12.46 -3.32
C SER A 110 -3.63 11.34 -4.35
N ILE A 111 -3.26 11.64 -5.60
CA ILE A 111 -3.14 10.65 -6.69
C ILE A 111 -2.07 9.59 -6.34
N ALA A 112 -0.95 9.98 -5.74
CA ALA A 112 0.08 9.04 -5.32
C ALA A 112 -0.42 8.09 -4.23
N VAL A 113 -1.12 8.63 -3.22
CA VAL A 113 -1.70 7.85 -2.11
C VAL A 113 -2.77 6.90 -2.62
N SER A 114 -3.73 7.35 -3.43
CA SER A 114 -4.78 6.47 -3.98
C SER A 114 -4.20 5.33 -4.80
N LYS A 115 -3.17 5.60 -5.63
CA LYS A 115 -2.45 4.54 -6.38
C LYS A 115 -1.72 3.57 -5.46
N ALA A 116 -1.11 4.07 -4.38
CA ALA A 116 -0.44 3.23 -3.40
C ALA A 116 -1.45 2.32 -2.69
N VAL A 117 -2.61 2.84 -2.28
CA VAL A 117 -3.69 2.07 -1.65
C VAL A 117 -4.22 0.98 -2.59
N THR A 118 -4.50 1.30 -3.85
CA THR A 118 -4.93 0.29 -4.83
C THR A 118 -3.88 -0.81 -5.02
N LYS A 119 -2.58 -0.49 -4.93
CA LYS A 119 -1.51 -1.48 -5.01
C LYS A 119 -1.44 -2.32 -3.73
N ALA A 120 -1.52 -1.71 -2.55
CA ALA A 120 -1.51 -2.39 -1.27
C ALA A 120 -2.65 -3.41 -1.15
N LYS A 121 -3.87 -3.04 -1.59
CA LYS A 121 -5.04 -3.94 -1.59
C LYS A 121 -4.86 -5.19 -2.46
N LYS A 122 -4.00 -5.13 -3.49
CA LYS A 122 -3.67 -6.30 -4.33
C LYS A 122 -2.64 -7.22 -3.67
N ASP A 123 -1.67 -6.62 -2.98
CA ASP A 123 -0.54 -7.33 -2.36
C ASP A 123 -0.78 -7.55 -0.85
N MET A 124 -1.93 -8.13 -0.49
CA MET A 124 -2.28 -8.42 0.90
C MET A 124 -1.61 -9.71 1.39
N VAL A 125 -1.20 -9.69 2.65
CA VAL A 125 -0.49 -10.77 3.34
C VAL A 125 -1.24 -11.11 4.62
N ASN A 126 -1.38 -12.40 4.90
CA ASN A 126 -1.92 -12.89 6.16
C ASN A 126 -0.81 -13.02 7.20
N VAL A 127 -1.05 -12.50 8.39
CA VAL A 127 -0.11 -12.48 9.52
C VAL A 127 -0.54 -13.54 10.52
N PRO A 128 0.26 -14.59 10.72
CA PRO A 128 -0.02 -15.57 11.76
C PRO A 128 0.14 -14.94 13.14
N MET A 129 -0.90 -15.01 13.96
CA MET A 129 -0.90 -14.50 15.33
C MET A 129 -1.39 -15.57 16.30
N VAL A 130 -0.83 -15.57 17.50
CA VAL A 130 -1.24 -16.44 18.61
C VAL A 130 -1.44 -15.54 19.82
N ASN A 131 -2.61 -15.59 20.47
CA ASN A 131 -2.88 -14.80 21.67
C ASN A 131 -2.52 -13.30 21.54
N GLU A 132 -2.83 -12.70 20.38
CA GLU A 132 -2.57 -11.27 20.08
C GLU A 132 -1.07 -10.88 20.00
N THR A 133 -0.17 -11.87 19.90
CA THR A 133 1.28 -11.74 19.74
C THR A 133 1.79 -12.60 18.58
N LEU A 134 3.09 -12.51 18.29
CA LEU A 134 3.75 -13.34 17.28
C LEU A 134 4.04 -14.75 17.82
N PRO A 135 4.00 -15.80 16.96
CA PRO A 135 4.26 -17.18 17.38
C PRO A 135 5.67 -17.44 17.96
N HIS A 136 6.71 -16.90 17.33
CA HIS A 136 8.10 -17.09 17.74
C HIS A 136 8.94 -15.86 17.39
N GLU A 137 10.15 -15.79 17.95
CA GLU A 137 11.12 -14.75 17.61
C GLU A 137 11.67 -14.97 16.20
N ILE A 138 11.77 -13.87 15.43
CA ILE A 138 12.32 -13.89 14.08
C ILE A 138 13.35 -12.79 13.93
N TYR A 139 14.47 -13.16 13.30
CA TYR A 139 15.41 -12.23 12.71
C TYR A 139 15.27 -12.27 11.19
N GLN A 140 15.00 -11.14 10.55
CA GLN A 140 14.88 -11.04 9.10
C GLN A 140 15.76 -9.92 8.54
N LYS A 141 16.31 -10.17 7.35
CA LYS A 141 17.07 -9.21 6.56
C LYS A 141 16.43 -9.04 5.19
N PHE A 142 16.24 -7.79 4.76
CA PHE A 142 15.86 -7.43 3.40
C PHE A 142 16.73 -6.28 2.90
N GLY A 143 17.60 -6.57 1.91
CA GLY A 143 18.65 -5.64 1.49
C GLY A 143 19.53 -5.23 2.67
N ALA A 144 19.58 -3.93 2.99
CA ALA A 144 20.28 -3.38 4.15
C ALA A 144 19.43 -3.28 5.43
N ALA A 145 18.13 -3.56 5.36
CA ALA A 145 17.26 -3.60 6.54
C ALA A 145 17.46 -4.92 7.28
N LYS A 146 17.61 -4.83 8.61
CA LYS A 146 17.74 -5.95 9.54
C LYS A 146 16.81 -5.67 10.71
N ILE A 147 15.85 -6.55 10.95
CA ILE A 147 14.83 -6.37 11.98
C ILE A 147 14.73 -7.64 12.80
N ILE A 148 14.66 -7.46 14.12
CA ILE A 148 14.36 -8.53 15.08
C ILE A 148 12.97 -8.32 15.66
N PHE A 149 12.18 -9.38 15.71
CA PHE A 149 10.85 -9.42 16.31
C PHE A 149 10.86 -10.39 17.48
N LYS A 150 10.49 -9.91 18.66
CA LYS A 150 10.35 -10.71 19.88
C LYS A 150 8.88 -10.69 20.35
N PRO A 151 8.23 -11.85 20.46
CA PRO A 151 6.93 -11.96 21.12
C PRO A 151 6.99 -11.35 22.52
N SER A 152 5.91 -10.71 22.94
CA SER A 152 5.85 -10.06 24.27
C SER A 152 4.63 -10.53 25.06
N ARG A 153 4.71 -10.40 26.38
CA ARG A 153 3.60 -10.70 27.30
C ARG A 153 2.40 -9.77 27.01
N LYS A 154 1.19 -10.24 27.33
CA LYS A 154 -0.04 -9.44 27.22
C LYS A 154 0.09 -8.15 28.05
N GLY A 155 -0.33 -7.02 27.48
CA GLY A 155 -0.29 -5.70 28.11
C GLY A 155 0.99 -4.89 27.87
N ARG A 156 2.01 -5.45 27.20
CA ARG A 156 3.24 -4.71 26.82
C ARG A 156 2.97 -3.65 25.76
N GLY A 157 2.01 -3.90 24.86
CA GLY A 157 1.80 -3.07 23.69
C GLY A 157 2.81 -3.32 22.56
N VAL A 158 2.75 -2.48 21.53
CA VAL A 158 3.65 -2.53 20.37
C VAL A 158 4.82 -1.58 20.56
N ILE A 159 6.00 -2.13 20.86
CA ILE A 159 7.24 -1.37 20.99
C ILE A 159 8.09 -1.63 19.75
N ALA A 160 8.06 -0.69 18.81
CA ALA A 160 8.69 -0.84 17.50
C ALA A 160 9.13 0.52 16.93
N GLY A 161 10.08 0.50 16.00
CA GLY A 161 10.45 1.69 15.22
C GLY A 161 9.30 2.13 14.31
N GLY A 162 9.15 3.44 14.05
CA GLY A 162 7.92 4.02 13.49
C GLY A 162 7.36 3.34 12.22
N ALA A 163 8.22 2.98 11.27
CA ALA A 163 7.78 2.30 10.04
C ALA A 163 7.25 0.88 10.31
N VAL A 164 7.89 0.15 11.22
CA VAL A 164 7.50 -1.21 11.62
C VAL A 164 6.25 -1.18 12.51
N ARG A 165 6.17 -0.18 13.39
CA ARG A 165 5.04 0.05 14.29
C ARG A 165 3.72 0.22 13.54
N ILE A 166 3.70 1.08 12.52
CA ILE A 166 2.50 1.31 11.69
C ILE A 166 2.01 -0.01 11.07
N VAL A 167 2.94 -0.84 10.59
CA VAL A 167 2.62 -2.13 9.98
C VAL A 167 2.05 -3.11 11.02
N LEU A 168 2.69 -3.24 12.18
CA LEU A 168 2.21 -4.15 13.24
C LEU A 168 0.84 -3.75 13.80
N GLU A 169 0.61 -2.45 13.99
CA GLU A 169 -0.69 -1.93 14.45
C GLU A 169 -1.80 -2.22 13.44
N LEU A 170 -1.58 -1.99 12.15
CA LEU A 170 -2.55 -2.28 11.09
C LEU A 170 -2.76 -3.79 10.87
N ALA A 171 -1.74 -4.60 11.13
CA ALA A 171 -1.86 -6.04 11.12
C ALA A 171 -2.77 -6.53 12.26
N GLY A 172 -2.85 -5.79 13.38
CA GLY A 172 -3.62 -6.19 14.57
C GLY A 172 -2.78 -6.84 15.67
N VAL A 173 -1.44 -6.79 15.57
CA VAL A 173 -0.56 -7.32 16.62
C VAL A 173 -0.60 -6.34 17.80
N LYS A 174 -1.03 -6.80 18.97
CA LYS A 174 -1.13 -5.94 20.16
C LYS A 174 0.15 -5.96 20.99
N ASN A 175 0.84 -7.09 21.06
CA ASN A 175 1.99 -7.27 21.94
C ASN A 175 3.20 -7.77 21.15
N VAL A 176 4.21 -6.90 20.96
CA VAL A 176 5.45 -7.29 20.30
C VAL A 176 6.53 -6.25 20.60
N THR A 177 7.76 -6.72 20.78
CA THR A 177 8.94 -5.87 20.86
C THR A 177 9.76 -6.08 19.61
N SER A 178 10.12 -5.01 18.92
CA SER A 178 10.99 -5.10 17.74
C SER A 178 12.06 -4.03 17.75
N LYS A 179 13.19 -4.35 17.15
CA LYS A 179 14.31 -3.41 16.97
C LYS A 179 14.80 -3.46 15.53
N ILE A 180 15.00 -2.27 14.97
CA ILE A 180 15.68 -2.08 13.69
C ILE A 180 17.18 -1.98 14.00
N LEU A 181 17.98 -2.87 13.41
CA LEU A 181 19.43 -2.97 13.64
C LEU A 181 20.25 -2.51 12.43
N GLY A 182 19.60 -2.29 11.28
CA GLY A 182 20.24 -1.92 10.02
C GLY A 182 19.95 -0.48 9.62
N THR A 183 19.41 -0.31 8.41
CA THR A 183 19.14 1.00 7.82
C THR A 183 17.92 1.74 8.43
N ASN A 184 17.96 3.07 8.35
CA ASN A 184 16.82 3.95 8.65
C ASN A 184 15.84 4.14 7.47
N ASN A 185 16.09 3.50 6.31
CA ASN A 185 15.20 3.59 5.16
C ASN A 185 13.85 2.89 5.43
N LYS A 186 12.80 3.71 5.63
CA LYS A 186 11.43 3.25 5.93
C LYS A 186 10.89 2.24 4.92
N ILE A 187 11.15 2.42 3.63
CA ILE A 187 10.60 1.52 2.58
C ILE A 187 11.19 0.12 2.72
N ASN A 188 12.50 0.02 2.94
CA ASN A 188 13.16 -1.27 3.13
C ASN A 188 12.76 -1.90 4.46
N ASN A 189 12.61 -1.11 5.52
CA ASN A 189 12.15 -1.60 6.81
C ASN A 189 10.73 -2.19 6.75
N VAL A 190 9.83 -1.55 6.01
CA VAL A 190 8.46 -2.02 5.80
C VAL A 190 8.44 -3.31 4.97
N LYS A 191 9.22 -3.38 3.89
CA LYS A 191 9.35 -4.62 3.11
C LYS A 191 9.95 -5.76 3.92
N CYS A 192 11.00 -5.49 4.69
CA CYS A 192 11.62 -6.44 5.61
C CYS A 192 10.61 -6.98 6.63
N THR A 193 9.73 -6.11 7.13
CA THR A 193 8.67 -6.50 8.07
C THR A 193 7.67 -7.43 7.40
N ILE A 194 7.20 -7.12 6.20
CA ILE A 194 6.28 -8.00 5.47
C ILE A 194 6.92 -9.36 5.18
N GLU A 195 8.20 -9.42 4.80
CA GLU A 195 8.91 -10.69 4.61
C GLU A 195 9.10 -11.48 5.90
N ALA A 196 9.38 -10.78 7.01
CA ALA A 196 9.47 -11.42 8.33
C ALA A 196 8.12 -12.05 8.71
N LEU A 197 7.03 -11.32 8.52
CA LEU A 197 5.68 -11.81 8.83
C LEU A 197 5.26 -12.98 7.92
N ARG A 198 5.70 -13.00 6.65
CA ARG A 198 5.50 -14.16 5.74
C ARG A 198 6.29 -15.40 6.18
N SER A 199 7.44 -15.19 6.81
CA SER A 199 8.33 -16.28 7.23
C SER A 199 7.88 -16.93 8.53
N LEU A 200 6.95 -16.30 9.27
CA LEU A 200 6.36 -16.87 10.46
C LEU A 200 5.56 -18.13 10.12
N LYS A 201 5.86 -19.20 10.83
CA LYS A 201 5.10 -20.44 10.84
C LYS A 201 4.26 -20.49 12.13
N MET A 202 2.96 -20.72 11.99
CA MET A 202 2.16 -21.24 13.11
C MET A 202 2.66 -22.65 13.39
N GLY A 203 2.93 -22.97 14.65
CA GLY A 203 3.51 -24.25 15.03
C GLY A 203 2.68 -25.43 14.53
N ALA A 204 3.03 -25.97 13.37
CA ALA A 204 2.98 -27.41 13.20
C ALA A 204 3.98 -27.96 14.23
N LYS A 205 3.50 -28.86 15.08
CA LYS A 205 4.28 -29.57 16.09
C LYS A 205 5.68 -29.87 15.56
N LYS A 206 6.70 -29.42 16.28
CA LYS A 206 8.08 -29.84 16.05
C LYS A 206 8.25 -31.21 16.74
N GLU A 207 7.55 -32.23 16.25
CA GLU A 207 7.78 -33.63 16.68
C GLU A 207 8.70 -34.38 15.72
N GLU A 208 8.94 -33.89 14.49
CA GLU A 208 9.74 -34.62 13.50
C GLU A 208 10.79 -33.70 12.88
N ALA A 209 11.96 -33.58 13.51
CA ALA A 209 13.25 -33.25 12.86
C ALA A 209 14.35 -33.00 13.91
N ILE A 210 14.51 -33.89 14.90
CA ILE A 210 15.80 -34.14 15.57
C ILE A 210 15.84 -35.62 15.98
N GLU A 211 15.80 -36.53 15.02
CA GLU A 211 16.50 -37.82 15.20
C GLU A 211 17.94 -37.55 14.79
N VAL A 212 18.77 -37.17 15.76
CA VAL A 212 20.22 -37.30 15.61
C VAL A 212 20.53 -38.73 16.07
N PRO A 213 21.01 -39.62 15.20
CA PRO A 213 21.38 -40.96 15.62
C PRO A 213 22.54 -40.85 16.62
N ALA A 214 22.28 -41.33 17.84
CA ALA A 214 23.31 -41.67 18.79
C ALA A 214 24.20 -42.75 18.17
N LYS A 215 25.37 -42.36 17.64
CA LYS A 215 26.50 -43.26 17.44
C LYS A 215 27.63 -42.87 18.37
N GLU A 216 27.75 -43.71 19.39
CA GLU A 216 29.00 -44.33 19.84
C GLU A 216 30.05 -43.42 20.50
N ALA A 217 29.92 -43.36 21.83
CA ALA A 217 30.95 -43.73 22.80
C ALA A 217 32.41 -43.83 22.28
N ALA A 218 33.22 -42.84 22.65
CA ALA A 218 34.63 -43.06 22.95
C ALA A 218 34.77 -43.19 24.48
N PRO A 219 35.25 -44.33 25.01
CA PRO A 219 35.37 -44.52 26.46
C PRO A 219 36.57 -43.75 27.03
N ALA A 220 36.36 -43.26 28.26
CA ALA A 220 37.35 -42.65 29.11
C ALA A 220 38.52 -43.62 29.40
N VAL A 221 39.75 -43.14 29.21
CA VAL A 221 40.95 -43.73 29.82
C VAL A 221 40.95 -43.31 31.29
N LYS A 222 40.75 -44.28 32.19
CA LYS A 222 41.08 -44.15 33.61
C LYS A 222 42.50 -44.66 33.84
N GLU A 223 43.33 -43.83 34.48
CA GLU A 223 44.43 -44.26 35.31
C GLU A 223 43.88 -45.09 36.48
N GLU A 224 44.38 -46.31 36.66
CA GLU A 224 44.48 -46.97 37.97
C GLU A 224 45.82 -47.74 38.02
N SER A 225 46.40 -47.71 39.20
CA SER A 225 47.73 -48.16 39.62
C SER A 225 47.70 -49.58 40.23
N LYS A 226 48.91 -50.17 40.37
CA LYS A 226 49.32 -51.52 40.89
C LYS A 226 49.55 -52.54 39.77
N GLU A 227 50.69 -53.22 39.65
CA GLU A 227 51.70 -53.74 40.61
C GLU A 227 53.13 -53.49 40.13
#